data_AF-A0A522NK76-F1
#
_entry.id   AF-A0A522NK76-F1
#
_cell.length_a   1.000
_cell.length_b   1.000
_cell.length_c   1.000
_cell.angle_alpha   90.00
_cell.angle_beta   90.00
_cell.angle_gamma   90.00
#
_symmetry.space_group_name_H-M   'P 1'
#
loop_
_entity.id
_entity.type
_entity.pdbx_description
1 polymer ?
#
loop_
_entity_poly.entity_id
_entity_poly.type
_entity_poly.pdbx_seq_one_letter_code
_entity_poly.pdbx_strand_id
1 'polypeptide(L)'
;MRGWQFDSPATGLEYIEPQAPGPGPRQVLIDVEVPTHLLVTKDVQLRGSRGAGLGDLQAAPNLLAQKELAPVIEEESFTDIPTAPKRPGAGQVHGRLVTRPGPSARER
;
A
#
# COMPACT_ATOMS: atom_id res chain seq x y z
N MET A 1 18.20 17.92 4.20
CA MET A 1 18.72 18.18 2.83
C MET A 1 18.30 19.58 2.45
N ARG A 2 19.21 20.40 1.92
CA ARG A 2 18.89 21.77 1.52
C ARG A 2 18.37 21.84 0.09
N GLY A 3 17.44 22.72 -0.18
CA GLY A 3 16.81 22.91 -1.49
C GLY A 3 16.35 24.34 -1.69
N TRP A 4 16.06 24.68 -2.94
CA TRP A 4 15.48 25.97 -3.31
C TRP A 4 13.95 25.89 -3.23
N GLN A 5 13.33 26.77 -2.44
CA GLN A 5 11.87 26.92 -2.36
C GLN A 5 11.44 28.23 -3.02
N PHE A 6 10.32 28.19 -3.75
CA PHE A 6 9.66 29.36 -4.32
C PHE A 6 8.24 29.46 -3.77
N ASP A 7 7.97 30.49 -2.96
CA ASP A 7 6.63 30.71 -2.39
C ASP A 7 5.85 31.79 -3.13
N SER A 8 6.51 32.90 -3.49
CA SER A 8 5.86 33.99 -4.23
C SER A 8 6.87 34.80 -5.04
N PRO A 9 6.42 35.53 -6.09
CA PRO A 9 7.29 36.44 -6.84
C PRO A 9 7.93 37.54 -5.99
N ALA A 10 7.28 37.97 -4.89
CA ALA A 10 7.79 39.01 -4.01
C ALA A 10 8.96 38.54 -3.12
N THR A 11 8.96 37.24 -2.76
CA THR A 11 9.98 36.62 -1.91
C THR A 11 11.12 36.02 -2.72
N GLY A 12 10.85 35.57 -3.95
CA GLY A 12 11.86 34.97 -4.83
C GLY A 12 12.20 33.53 -4.43
N LEU A 13 13.38 33.06 -4.88
CA LEU A 13 13.91 31.74 -4.55
C LEU A 13 14.72 31.82 -3.25
N GLU A 14 14.36 31.00 -2.27
CA GLU A 14 15.05 30.90 -0.99
C GLU A 14 15.76 29.56 -0.86
N TYR A 15 17.01 29.58 -0.39
CA TYR A 15 17.75 28.35 -0.10
C TYR A 15 17.51 27.94 1.34
N ILE A 16 16.65 26.94 1.54
CA ILE A 16 16.20 26.51 2.84
C ILE A 16 16.54 25.05 3.09
N GLU A 17 16.42 24.62 4.35
CA GLU A 17 16.35 23.20 4.71
C GLU A 17 14.87 22.86 4.95
N PRO A 18 14.16 22.27 3.98
CA PRO A 18 12.75 21.97 4.13
C PRO A 18 12.58 20.94 5.25
N GLN A 19 11.77 21.28 6.26
CA GLN A 19 11.33 20.28 7.23
C GLN A 19 10.40 19.31 6.50
N ALA A 20 10.73 18.02 6.51
CA ALA A 20 9.84 17.00 5.99
C ALA A 20 8.49 17.09 6.74
N PRO A 21 7.35 17.13 6.02
CA PRO A 21 6.06 17.18 6.69
C PRO A 21 5.91 15.93 7.55
N GLY A 22 5.63 16.13 8.84
CA GLY A 22 5.23 15.04 9.72
C GLY A 22 3.89 14.47 9.25
N PRO A 23 3.67 13.14 9.32
CA PRO A 23 2.37 12.58 8.98
C PRO A 23 1.30 13.12 9.94
N GLY A 24 0.22 13.68 9.39
CA GLY A 24 -0.98 14.00 10.17
C GLY A 24 -1.72 12.73 10.64
N PRO A 25 -2.79 12.87 11.44
CA PRO A 25 -3.60 11.74 11.85
C PRO A 25 -4.10 10.93 10.65
N ARG A 26 -3.89 9.61 10.67
CA ARG A 26 -4.25 8.66 9.60
C ARG A 26 -3.48 8.83 8.26
N GLN A 27 -2.43 9.64 8.24
CA GLN A 27 -1.47 9.74 7.14
C GLN A 27 -0.24 8.87 7.42
N VAL A 28 0.44 8.45 6.36
CA VAL A 28 1.71 7.70 6.42
C VAL A 28 2.69 8.44 5.53
N LEU A 29 3.92 8.62 6.01
CA LEU A 29 5.00 9.16 5.19
C LEU A 29 5.55 8.04 4.32
N ILE A 30 5.56 8.28 3.00
CA ILE A 30 6.14 7.36 2.01
C ILE A 30 7.23 8.14 1.27
N ASP A 31 8.44 7.62 1.28
CA ASP A 31 9.53 8.17 0.50
C ASP A 31 9.56 7.49 -0.88
N VAL A 32 9.62 8.30 -1.95
CA VAL A 32 9.58 7.82 -3.33
C VAL A 32 10.54 8.64 -4.17
N GLU A 33 11.48 7.98 -4.82
CA GLU A 33 12.35 8.59 -5.81
C GLU A 33 11.76 8.41 -7.21
N VAL A 34 11.40 9.52 -7.86
CA VAL A 34 10.86 9.51 -9.23
C VAL A 34 11.63 10.52 -10.09
N PRO A 35 12.16 10.11 -11.26
CA PRO A 35 12.76 11.06 -12.19
C PRO A 35 11.71 12.05 -12.72
N THR A 36 11.81 13.33 -12.36
CA THR A 36 10.83 14.36 -12.73
C THR A 36 10.58 14.48 -14.23
N HIS A 37 11.62 14.23 -15.06
CA HIS A 37 11.48 14.28 -16.52
C HIS A 37 10.43 13.28 -17.03
N LEU A 38 10.25 12.12 -16.37
CA LEU A 38 9.23 11.14 -16.76
C LEU A 38 7.81 11.64 -16.49
N LEU A 39 7.60 12.36 -15.39
CA LEU A 39 6.29 12.93 -15.05
C LEU A 39 5.87 13.97 -16.10
N VAL A 40 6.79 14.84 -16.49
CA VAL A 40 6.53 15.95 -17.40
C VAL A 40 6.46 15.49 -18.86
N THR A 41 7.49 14.79 -19.35
CA THR A 41 7.60 14.47 -20.78
C THR A 41 6.61 13.40 -21.24
N LYS A 42 6.12 12.58 -20.32
CA LYS A 42 5.18 11.48 -20.61
C LYS A 42 3.79 11.70 -20.02
N ASP A 43 3.52 12.87 -19.45
CA ASP A 43 2.25 13.20 -18.78
C ASP A 43 1.81 12.12 -17.77
N VAL A 44 2.77 11.66 -16.94
CA VAL A 44 2.53 10.60 -15.97
C VAL A 44 1.99 11.19 -14.67
N GLN A 45 0.91 10.61 -14.16
CA GLN A 45 0.28 11.00 -12.90
C GLN A 45 0.64 10.05 -11.77
N LEU A 46 1.10 10.59 -10.63
CA LEU A 46 1.26 9.83 -9.40
C LEU A 46 -0.05 9.88 -8.60
N ARG A 47 -0.68 8.72 -8.39
CA ARG A 47 -1.95 8.58 -7.66
C ARG A 47 -1.79 7.63 -6.48
N GLY A 48 -1.98 8.14 -5.26
CA GLY A 48 -2.09 7.28 -4.08
C GLY A 48 -3.50 6.69 -3.97
N SER A 49 -3.61 5.43 -3.56
CA SER A 49 -4.88 4.77 -3.27
C SER A 49 -4.76 3.91 -2.01
N ARG A 50 -5.81 3.89 -1.18
CA ARG A 50 -5.89 3.03 0.01
C ARG A 50 -7.32 2.53 0.20
N GLY A 51 -7.51 1.22 0.07
CA GLY A 51 -8.83 0.59 0.18
C GLY A 51 -9.75 0.99 -0.97
N ALA A 52 -11.05 0.92 -0.72
CA ALA A 52 -12.09 1.29 -1.67
C ALA A 52 -13.27 1.96 -0.92
N GLY A 53 -14.04 2.79 -1.61
CA GLY A 53 -15.32 3.27 -1.09
C GLY A 53 -16.34 2.13 -0.99
N LEU A 54 -17.42 2.33 -0.21
CA LEU A 54 -18.46 1.29 -0.04
C LEU A 54 -19.14 0.92 -1.38
N GLY A 55 -19.32 1.89 -2.28
CA GLY A 55 -19.87 1.64 -3.63
C GLY A 55 -18.93 0.82 -4.51
N ASP A 56 -17.63 1.06 -4.43
CA ASP A 56 -16.61 0.35 -5.21
C ASP A 56 -16.26 -1.03 -4.61
N LEU A 57 -16.63 -1.27 -3.36
CA LEU A 57 -16.32 -2.49 -2.61
C LEU A 57 -16.86 -3.75 -3.31
N GLN A 58 -17.96 -3.65 -4.07
CA GLN A 58 -18.57 -4.80 -4.74
C GLN A 58 -17.80 -5.29 -5.97
N ALA A 59 -16.96 -4.44 -6.58
CA ALA A 59 -16.27 -4.79 -7.82
C ALA A 59 -15.32 -5.98 -7.63
N ALA A 60 -14.46 -5.96 -6.62
CA ALA A 60 -13.49 -7.03 -6.39
C ALA A 60 -14.14 -8.39 -6.00
N PRO A 61 -15.12 -8.45 -5.07
CA PRO A 61 -15.87 -9.68 -4.79
C PRO A 61 -16.58 -10.27 -6.02
N ASN A 62 -17.11 -9.44 -6.91
CA ASN A 62 -17.75 -9.93 -8.13
C ASN A 62 -16.76 -10.66 -9.05
N LEU A 63 -15.55 -10.11 -9.22
CA LEU A 63 -14.48 -10.78 -9.99
C LEU A 63 -14.06 -12.10 -9.35
N LEU A 64 -14.00 -12.16 -8.01
CA LEU A 64 -13.73 -13.41 -7.28
C LEU A 64 -14.84 -14.44 -7.52
N ALA A 65 -16.11 -14.02 -7.43
CA ALA A 65 -17.27 -14.90 -7.61
C ALA A 65 -17.36 -15.44 -9.05
N GLN A 66 -17.03 -14.61 -10.04
CA GLN A 66 -16.99 -14.98 -11.46
C GLN A 66 -15.75 -15.79 -11.84
N LYS A 67 -14.81 -15.99 -10.90
CA LYS A 67 -13.50 -16.65 -11.10
C LYS A 67 -12.60 -15.94 -12.12
N GLU A 68 -12.87 -14.67 -12.42
CA GLU A 68 -11.99 -13.83 -13.23
C GLU A 68 -10.76 -13.36 -12.42
N LEU A 69 -10.90 -13.32 -11.09
CA LEU A 69 -9.81 -13.11 -10.15
C LEU A 69 -9.67 -14.34 -9.25
N ALA A 70 -8.51 -14.97 -9.27
CA ALA A 70 -8.18 -16.11 -8.41
C ALA A 70 -6.88 -15.81 -7.64
N PRO A 71 -6.97 -15.26 -6.40
CA PRO A 71 -5.78 -14.99 -5.62
C PRO A 71 -5.09 -16.29 -5.21
N VAL A 72 -3.76 -16.28 -5.23
CA VAL A 72 -2.97 -17.34 -4.61
C VAL A 72 -3.11 -17.21 -3.09
N ILE A 73 -3.56 -18.29 -2.45
CA ILE A 73 -3.86 -18.33 -1.03
C ILE A 73 -3.11 -19.50 -0.38
N GLU A 74 -2.42 -19.20 0.72
CA GLU A 74 -1.90 -20.20 1.65
C GLU A 74 -2.73 -20.17 2.93
N GLU A 75 -3.25 -21.31 3.35
CA GLU A 75 -4.03 -21.43 4.57
C GLU A 75 -3.13 -21.81 5.75
N GLU A 76 -3.30 -21.13 6.87
CA GLU A 76 -2.62 -21.39 8.14
C GLU A 76 -3.63 -21.73 9.23
N SER A 77 -3.22 -22.62 10.14
CA SER A 77 -4.04 -22.97 11.28
C SER A 77 -4.28 -21.76 12.18
N PHE A 78 -5.50 -21.67 12.73
CA PHE A 78 -5.84 -20.61 13.68
C PHE A 78 -4.95 -20.65 14.94
N THR A 79 -4.48 -21.84 15.33
CA THR A 79 -3.57 -22.04 16.49
C THR A 79 -2.21 -21.39 16.29
N ASP A 80 -1.78 -21.25 15.04
CA ASP A 80 -0.42 -20.81 14.67
C ASP A 80 -0.37 -19.32 14.31
N ILE A 81 -1.48 -18.59 14.46
CA ILE A 81 -1.55 -17.13 14.29
C ILE A 81 -0.46 -16.36 15.07
N PRO A 82 -0.03 -16.75 16.30
CA PRO A 82 1.02 -16.01 16.99
C PRO A 82 2.37 -16.00 16.27
N THR A 83 2.67 -17.02 15.46
CA THR A 83 3.97 -17.18 14.78
C THR A 83 3.88 -16.90 13.28
N ALA A 84 2.73 -17.20 12.67
CA ALA A 84 2.48 -17.11 11.24
C ALA A 84 2.76 -15.75 10.57
N PRO A 85 2.47 -14.58 11.18
CA PRO A 85 2.74 -13.27 10.59
C PRO A 85 4.21 -12.96 10.30
N LYS A 86 5.15 -13.74 10.87
CA LYS A 86 6.58 -13.61 10.57
C LYS A 86 6.93 -14.12 9.16
N ARG A 87 6.14 -15.06 8.63
CA ARG A 87 6.42 -15.73 7.35
C ARG A 87 6.33 -14.78 6.14
N PRO A 88 5.29 -13.94 5.98
CA PRO A 88 5.24 -12.99 4.85
C PRO A 88 6.42 -12.03 4.83
N GLY A 89 6.86 -11.53 5.99
CA GLY A 89 8.02 -10.64 6.09
C GLY A 89 9.35 -11.32 5.74
N ALA A 90 9.42 -12.65 5.89
CA ALA A 90 10.58 -13.46 5.52
C ALA A 90 10.53 -13.99 4.06
N GLY A 91 9.50 -13.62 3.27
CA GLY A 91 9.33 -14.12 1.90
C GLY A 91 8.90 -15.58 1.81
N GLN A 92 8.38 -16.16 2.90
CA GLN A 92 8.03 -17.59 3.02
C GLN A 92 6.55 -17.88 2.71
N VAL A 93 5.87 -16.95 2.04
CA VAL A 93 4.46 -17.08 1.64
C VAL A 93 4.36 -16.66 0.19
N HIS A 94 3.79 -17.53 -0.64
CA HIS A 94 3.39 -17.21 -1.99
C HIS A 94 1.94 -16.71 -1.98
N GLY A 95 1.74 -15.44 -2.35
CA GLY A 95 0.41 -14.83 -2.34
C GLY A 95 -0.04 -14.38 -0.95
N ARG A 96 -1.28 -14.72 -0.57
CA ARG A 96 -1.90 -14.26 0.68
C ARG A 96 -1.99 -15.37 1.72
N LEU A 97 -1.43 -15.13 2.90
CA LEU A 97 -1.66 -15.97 4.07
C LEU A 97 -3.06 -15.68 4.63
N VAL A 98 -3.88 -16.72 4.77
CA VAL A 98 -5.22 -16.64 5.36
C VAL A 98 -5.36 -17.67 6.47
N THR A 99 -6.30 -17.43 7.38
CA THR A 99 -6.71 -18.42 8.37
C THR A 99 -8.22 -18.55 8.34
N ARG A 100 -8.73 -19.75 8.58
CA ARG A 100 -10.16 -19.98 8.75
C ARG A 100 -10.49 -19.98 10.24
N PRO A 101 -11.30 -19.04 10.73
CA PRO A 101 -11.76 -19.08 12.11
C PRO A 101 -12.65 -20.33 12.30
N GLY A 102 -12.17 -21.32 13.05
CA GLY A 102 -12.88 -22.57 13.32
C GLY A 102 -11.92 -23.72 13.66
N PRO A 103 -12.43 -24.87 14.15
CA PRO A 103 -11.60 -26.05 14.35
C PRO A 103 -10.95 -26.46 13.00
N SER A 104 -9.70 -26.90 13.08
CA SER A 104 -8.84 -27.11 11.91
C SER A 104 -9.51 -28.01 10.86
N ALA A 105 -9.31 -27.71 9.57
CA ALA A 105 -9.90 -28.44 8.45
C ALA A 105 -9.54 -29.95 8.39
N ARG A 106 -8.67 -30.44 9.29
CA ARG A 106 -8.35 -31.87 9.46
C ARG A 106 -9.37 -32.64 10.31
N GLU A 107 -10.38 -31.98 10.89
CA GLU A 107 -11.39 -32.59 11.76
C GLU A 107 -12.80 -32.66 11.13
N ARG A 108 -12.93 -32.69 9.81
CA ARG A 108 -14.22 -32.97 9.13
C ARG A 108 -14.10 -34.07 8.10
#